data_AF-A0A8T0UKS8-F1
#
_entry.id   AF-A0A8T0UKS8-F1
#
_cell.length_a   1.000
_cell.length_b   1.000
_cell.length_c   1.000
_cell.angle_alpha   90.00
_cell.angle_beta   90.00
_cell.angle_gamma   90.00
#
_symmetry.space_group_name_H-M   'P 1'
#
loop_
_entity.id
_entity.type
_entity.pdbx_description
1 polymer ?
#
loop_
_entity_poly.entity_id
_entity_poly.type
_entity_poly.pdbx_seq_one_letter_code
_entity_poly.pdbx_strand_id
1 'polypeptide(L)'
;MELVFSPLQWLILLPPVFLCALLSYLYTILWLRPERLREKLRSLGVKGPKPSFLFGNIAEMRRIQKELAMSVQELHVGTTDKFSLDYTATLFPYFLHWSRIYGM
;
A
#
# COMPACT_ATOMS: atom_id res chain seq x y z
N MET A 1 -7.63 47.64 13.55
CA MET A 1 -7.68 46.98 14.87
C MET A 1 -6.52 46.01 14.89
N GLU A 2 -5.44 46.33 15.60
CA GLU A 2 -4.31 45.42 15.77
C GLU A 2 -4.79 44.24 16.62
N LEU A 3 -4.75 43.02 16.07
CA LEU A 3 -5.05 41.80 16.81
C LEU A 3 -3.86 41.51 17.73
N VAL A 4 -3.80 42.19 18.88
CA VAL A 4 -2.77 41.98 19.89
C VAL A 4 -3.13 40.72 20.70
N PHE A 5 -2.52 39.60 20.34
CA PHE A 5 -2.67 38.34 21.08
C PHE A 5 -1.75 38.32 22.29
N SER A 6 -2.31 37.98 23.45
CA SER A 6 -1.59 37.80 24.71
C SER A 6 -0.65 36.57 24.65
N PRO A 7 0.46 36.56 25.43
CA PRO A 7 1.44 35.46 25.37
C PRO A 7 0.85 34.08 25.69
N LEU A 8 -0.21 34.03 26.51
CA LEU A 8 -0.94 32.79 26.83
C LEU A 8 -1.71 32.23 25.62
N GLN A 9 -2.23 33.09 24.74
CA GLN A 9 -2.95 32.67 23.53
C GLN A 9 -1.99 32.02 22.51
N TRP A 10 -0.76 32.53 22.39
CA TRP A 10 0.26 31.92 21.54
C TRP A 10 0.68 30.54 22.03
N LEU A 11 0.80 30.34 23.34
CA LEU A 11 1.09 29.02 23.92
C LEU A 11 0.01 27.97 23.61
N ILE A 12 -1.24 28.41 23.42
CA ILE A 12 -2.37 27.51 23.12
C ILE A 12 -2.51 27.28 21.61
N LEU A 13 -2.23 28.28 20.77
CA LEU A 13 -2.42 28.20 19.31
C LEU A 13 -1.24 27.57 18.57
N LEU A 14 -0.03 27.71 19.08
CA LEU A 14 1.18 27.23 18.41
C LEU A 14 1.27 25.68 18.35
N PRO A 15 0.96 24.92 19.43
CA PRO A 15 0.98 23.46 19.38
C PRO A 15 0.01 22.83 18.35
N PRO A 16 -1.27 23.22 18.25
CA PRO A 16 -2.16 22.64 17.25
C PRO A 16 -1.77 23.04 15.83
N VAL A 17 -1.28 24.26 15.60
CA VAL A 17 -0.75 24.67 14.28
C VAL A 17 0.45 23.81 13.90
N PHE A 18 1.37 23.59 14.83
CA PHE A 18 2.53 22.72 14.61
C PHE A 18 2.10 21.27 14.33
N LEU A 19 1.13 20.74 15.09
CA LEU A 19 0.58 19.41 14.87
C LEU A 19 -0.06 19.28 13.49
N CYS A 20 -0.87 20.25 13.06
CA CYS A 20 -1.46 20.29 11.73
C CYS A 20 -0.39 20.36 10.62
N ALA A 21 0.65 21.17 10.81
CA ALA A 21 1.78 21.24 9.89
C ALA A 21 2.52 19.90 9.80
N LEU A 22 2.77 19.25 10.94
CA LEU A 22 3.40 17.93 10.99
C LEU A 22 2.56 16.85 10.30
N LEU A 23 1.25 16.81 10.55
CA LEU A 23 0.34 15.86 9.93
C LEU A 23 0.23 16.06 8.41
N SER A 24 0.17 17.31 7.94
CA SER A 24 0.14 17.61 6.50
C SER A 24 1.46 17.28 5.81
N TYR A 25 2.60 17.52 6.46
CA TYR A 25 3.92 17.11 5.97
C TYR A 25 4.01 15.58 5.87
N LEU A 26 3.57 14.88 6.92
CA LEU A 26 3.56 13.43 6.98
C LEU A 26 2.65 12.84 5.88
N TYR A 27 1.45 13.39 5.70
CA TYR A 27 0.54 13.04 4.60
C TYR A 27 1.19 13.24 3.23
N THR A 28 1.89 14.36 3.03
CA THR A 28 2.55 14.66 1.76
C THR A 28 3.64 13.61 1.43
N ILE A 29 4.39 13.17 2.42
CA ILE A 29 5.43 12.16 2.24
C ILE A 29 4.84 10.77 2.03
N LEU A 30 3.91 10.36 2.89
CA LEU A 30 3.33 9.01 2.87
C LEU A 30 2.34 8.80 1.72
N TRP A 31 1.74 9.85 1.18
CA TRP A 31 0.70 9.73 0.16
C TRP A 31 1.08 10.36 -1.18
N LEU A 32 1.53 11.62 -1.16
CA LEU A 32 1.76 12.37 -2.41
C LEU A 32 2.96 11.83 -3.20
N ARG A 33 4.05 11.45 -2.52
CA ARG A 33 5.21 10.84 -3.17
C ARG A 33 4.91 9.48 -3.82
N PRO A 34 4.31 8.50 -3.12
CA PRO A 34 4.03 7.21 -3.74
C PRO A 34 2.96 7.29 -4.83
N GLU A 35 1.96 8.18 -4.74
CA GLU A 35 0.96 8.30 -5.80
C GLU A 35 1.59 8.84 -7.10
N ARG A 36 2.50 9.83 -7.03
CA ARG A 36 3.25 10.29 -8.22
C ARG A 36 4.08 9.17 -8.87
N LEU A 37 4.68 8.29 -8.07
CA LEU A 37 5.41 7.14 -8.60
C LEU A 37 4.45 6.14 -9.27
N ARG A 38 3.28 5.90 -8.66
CA ARG A 38 2.22 5.07 -9.23
C ARG A 38 1.65 5.62 -10.53
N GLU A 39 1.45 6.93 -10.62
CA GLU A 39 1.00 7.58 -11.85
C GLU A 39 2.00 7.34 -12.99
N LYS A 40 3.31 7.48 -12.71
CA LYS A 40 4.37 7.16 -13.69
C LYS A 40 4.37 5.69 -14.09
N LEU A 41 4.18 4.76 -13.15
CA LEU A 41 4.08 3.34 -13.47
C LEU A 41 2.84 3.03 -14.31
N ARG A 42 1.69 3.64 -13.99
CA ARG A 42 0.45 3.51 -14.76
C ARG A 42 0.58 4.06 -16.17
N SER A 43 1.30 5.17 -16.36
CA SER A 43 1.54 5.72 -17.70
C SER A 43 2.43 4.81 -18.55
N LEU A 44 3.26 3.96 -17.93
CA LEU A 44 4.05 2.94 -18.61
C LEU A 44 3.26 1.64 -18.88
N GLY A 45 1.95 1.62 -18.60
CA GLY A 45 1.10 0.45 -18.77
C GLY A 45 1.17 -0.55 -17.60
N VAL A 46 2.00 -0.30 -16.58
CA VAL A 46 2.08 -1.15 -15.39
C VAL A 46 0.85 -0.87 -14.52
N LYS A 47 -0.15 -1.75 -14.64
CA LYS A 47 -1.32 -1.77 -13.76
C LYS A 47 -0.97 -2.52 -12.49
N GLY A 48 -1.50 -2.05 -11.37
CA GLY A 48 -1.24 -2.64 -10.07
C GLY A 48 -2.41 -2.49 -9.10
N PRO A 49 -2.33 -3.18 -7.94
CA PRO A 49 -3.35 -3.15 -6.91
C PRO A 49 -3.68 -1.74 -6.41
N LYS A 50 -4.93 -1.57 -5.97
CA LYS A 50 -5.42 -0.31 -5.42
C LYS A 50 -4.64 0.02 -4.12
N PRO A 51 -4.27 1.29 -3.90
CA PRO A 51 -3.54 1.67 -2.71
C PRO A 51 -4.50 1.61 -1.52
N SER A 52 -4.08 1.02 -0.42
CA SER A 52 -4.84 1.11 0.84
C SER A 52 -4.10 1.99 1.85
N PHE A 53 -4.88 2.72 2.65
CA PHE A 53 -4.37 3.70 3.62
C PHE A 53 -3.65 3.01 4.80
N LEU A 54 -2.56 3.63 5.28
CA LEU A 54 -1.67 3.20 6.40
C LEU A 54 -0.86 1.92 6.19
N PHE A 55 -1.48 0.80 5.83
CA PHE A 55 -0.79 -0.50 5.71
C PHE A 55 -0.44 -0.86 4.26
N GLY A 56 -0.79 -0.01 3.30
CA GLY A 56 -0.63 -0.32 1.88
C GLY A 56 -1.31 -1.64 1.54
N ASN A 57 -0.67 -2.46 0.71
CA ASN A 57 -1.28 -3.70 0.21
C ASN A 57 -1.03 -4.91 1.12
N ILE A 58 -0.46 -4.72 2.31
CA ILE A 58 -0.07 -5.83 3.20
C ILE A 58 -1.30 -6.64 3.66
N ALA A 59 -2.40 -5.96 3.98
CA ALA A 59 -3.64 -6.64 4.37
C ALA A 59 -4.20 -7.49 3.22
N GLU A 60 -4.12 -6.98 2.00
CA GLU A 60 -4.52 -7.70 0.78
C GLU A 60 -3.60 -8.89 0.51
N MET A 61 -2.27 -8.71 0.61
CA MET A 61 -1.28 -9.79 0.50
C MET A 61 -1.57 -10.92 1.49
N ARG A 62 -1.86 -10.58 2.76
CA ARG A 62 -2.19 -11.57 3.79
C ARG A 62 -3.51 -12.30 3.49
N ARG A 63 -4.50 -11.60 2.94
CA ARG A 63 -5.77 -12.22 2.52
C ARG A 63 -5.53 -13.20 1.38
N ILE A 64 -4.83 -12.77 0.32
CA ILE A 64 -4.50 -13.60 -0.84
C ILE A 64 -3.67 -14.82 -0.41
N GLN A 65 -2.70 -14.63 0.50
CA GLN A 65 -1.90 -15.74 1.02
C GLN A 65 -2.75 -16.78 1.75
N LYS A 66 -3.72 -16.36 2.56
CA LYS A 66 -4.64 -17.29 3.24
C LYS A 66 -5.55 -18.03 2.25
N GLU A 67 -6.09 -17.30 1.26
CA GLU A 67 -6.98 -17.87 0.24
C GLU A 67 -6.25 -18.86 -0.67
N LEU A 68 -5.03 -18.53 -1.10
CA LEU A 68 -4.22 -19.45 -1.90
C LEU A 68 -3.73 -20.66 -1.11
N ALA A 69 -3.37 -20.50 0.17
CA ALA A 69 -2.99 -21.63 1.02
C ALA A 69 -4.12 -22.66 1.14
N MET A 70 -5.38 -22.22 1.14
CA MET A 70 -6.54 -23.12 1.09
C MET A 70 -6.68 -23.81 -0.29
N SER A 71 -6.44 -23.10 -1.39
CA SER A 71 -6.57 -23.65 -2.75
C SER A 71 -5.44 -24.60 -3.18
N VAL A 72 -4.21 -24.40 -2.68
CA VAL A 72 -3.04 -25.26 -3.00
C VAL A 72 -3.22 -26.67 -2.42
N GLN A 73 -3.99 -26.79 -1.32
CA GLN A 73 -4.36 -28.07 -0.74
C GLN A 73 -5.25 -28.90 -1.68
N GLU A 74 -6.04 -28.27 -2.55
CA GLU A 74 -6.94 -28.94 -3.49
C GLU A 74 -6.27 -29.30 -4.84
N LEU A 75 -5.24 -28.55 -5.27
CA LEU A 75 -4.62 -28.68 -6.60
C LEU A 75 -3.44 -29.68 -6.69
N HIS A 76 -3.15 -30.43 -5.63
CA HIS A 76 -2.03 -31.38 -5.57
C HIS A 76 -2.23 -32.67 -6.42
N VAL A 77 -3.32 -32.78 -7.20
CA VAL A 77 -3.67 -34.01 -7.94
C VAL A 77 -3.17 -34.03 -9.40
N GLY A 78 -2.63 -32.93 -9.95
CA GLY A 78 -2.30 -32.92 -11.38
C GLY A 78 -1.10 -32.07 -11.79
N THR A 79 -0.20 -32.72 -12.52
CA THR A 79 0.63 -32.16 -13.60
C THR A 79 2.01 -31.59 -13.25
N THR A 80 2.95 -32.17 -13.98
CA THR A 80 4.41 -32.14 -13.93
C THR A 80 4.96 -30.98 -14.77
N ASP A 81 5.00 -29.77 -14.21
CA ASP A 81 5.89 -28.68 -14.67
C ASP A 81 6.07 -27.61 -13.57
N LYS A 82 6.11 -28.08 -12.31
CA LYS A 82 5.77 -27.28 -11.11
C LYS A 82 6.95 -26.73 -10.32
N PHE A 83 8.17 -27.21 -10.53
CA PHE A 83 9.25 -26.95 -9.56
C PHE A 83 9.69 -25.48 -9.44
N SER A 84 9.60 -24.69 -10.50
CA SER A 84 9.93 -23.24 -10.48
C SER A 84 8.75 -22.34 -10.11
N LEU A 85 7.53 -22.78 -10.43
CA LEU A 85 6.29 -22.09 -10.03
C LEU A 85 5.96 -22.34 -8.55
N ASP A 86 6.24 -23.52 -8.00
CA ASP A 86 5.90 -23.88 -6.63
C ASP A 86 6.67 -23.06 -5.59
N TYR A 87 7.98 -22.81 -5.79
CA TYR A 87 8.72 -21.98 -4.83
C TYR A 87 8.23 -20.52 -4.88
N THR A 88 7.97 -20.00 -6.07
CA THR A 88 7.51 -18.62 -6.26
C THR A 88 6.09 -18.44 -5.73
N ALA A 89 5.22 -19.43 -5.95
CA ALA A 89 3.86 -19.45 -5.42
C ALA A 89 3.82 -19.59 -3.90
N THR A 90 4.77 -20.31 -3.31
CA THR A 90 4.87 -20.46 -1.86
C THR A 90 5.41 -19.20 -1.19
N LEU A 91 6.44 -18.57 -1.76
CA LEU A 91 7.06 -17.37 -1.20
C LEU A 91 6.26 -16.09 -1.48
N PHE A 92 5.71 -15.96 -2.69
CA PHE A 92 5.04 -14.74 -3.16
C PHE A 92 3.70 -15.03 -3.89
N PRO A 93 2.72 -15.68 -3.22
CA PRO A 93 1.44 -16.06 -3.83
C PRO A 93 0.64 -14.86 -4.36
N TYR A 94 0.78 -13.70 -3.71
CA TYR A 94 0.10 -12.47 -4.10
C TYR A 94 0.58 -11.92 -5.46
N PHE A 95 1.84 -12.16 -5.84
CA PHE A 95 2.38 -11.69 -7.11
C PHE A 95 1.76 -12.44 -8.29
N LEU A 96 1.61 -13.77 -8.17
CA LEU A 96 0.93 -14.59 -9.17
C LEU A 96 -0.54 -14.23 -9.31
N HIS A 97 -1.20 -13.92 -8.19
CA HIS A 97 -2.58 -13.45 -8.21
C HIS A 97 -2.72 -12.11 -8.95
N TRP A 98 -1.83 -11.15 -8.66
CA TRP A 98 -1.85 -9.85 -9.32
C TRP A 98 -1.42 -9.91 -10.78
N SER A 99 -0.46 -10.75 -11.17
CA SER A 99 -0.10 -10.92 -12.58
C SER A 99 -1.27 -11.46 -13.40
N ARG A 100 -2.06 -12.37 -12.84
CA ARG A 100 -3.28 -12.91 -13.48
C ARG A 100 -4.38 -11.86 -13.65
N ILE A 101 -4.59 -11.00 -12.64
CA ILE A 101 -5.66 -9.99 -12.66
C ILE A 101 -5.29 -8.78 -13.49
N TYR A 102 -4.08 -8.27 -13.29
CA TYR A 102 -3.65 -7.00 -13.88
C TYR A 102 -2.97 -7.18 -15.23
N GLY A 103 -2.45 -8.39 -15.53
CA GLY A 103 -1.73 -8.69 -16.75
C GLY A 103 -0.44 -7.88 -16.84
N MET A 104 0.69 -8.53 -16.57
CA MET A 104 1.92 -8.10 -17.26
C MET A 104 1.87 -8.61 -18.69
#